data_AF-A0A4S8NUQ4-F1
#
_entry.id   AF-A0A4S8NUQ4-F1
#
_cell.length_a   1.000
_cell.length_b   1.000
_cell.length_c   1.000
_cell.angle_alpha   90.00
_cell.angle_beta   90.00
_cell.angle_gamma   90.00
#
_symmetry.space_group_name_H-M   'P 1'
#
loop_
_entity.id
_entity.type
_entity.pdbx_description
1 polymer ?
#
loop_
_entity_poly.entity_id
_entity_poly.type
_entity_poly.pdbx_seq_one_letter_code
_entity_poly.pdbx_strand_id
1 'polypeptide(L)'
;MNSNILIVAAAGIGILAGAGGTYLVMPEPEPVVRAPTDAEIAALIAANPSLIPEPPAPVLEIPTEEEALAAYRKAYARNPLRTGRGEADVTLALGECDENASGPGVSCVAAIKRNPNAAPLDRIIGFAKSASGEWVATNY
;
A
#
# COMPACT_ATOMS: atom_id res chain seq x y z
N MET A 1 -16.65 1.07 16.98
CA MET A 1 -16.77 2.54 16.84
C MET A 1 -18.09 2.80 16.15
N ASN A 2 -19.10 3.28 16.87
CA ASN A 2 -20.45 3.49 16.33
C ASN A 2 -20.59 4.96 15.96
N SER A 3 -20.37 5.29 14.68
CA SER A 3 -20.58 6.64 14.16
C SER A 3 -21.98 6.73 13.56
N ASN A 4 -22.94 7.22 14.36
CA ASN A 4 -24.28 7.54 13.88
C ASN A 4 -24.25 8.92 13.19
N ILE A 5 -24.18 8.94 11.86
CA ILE A 5 -24.35 10.16 11.07
C ILE A 5 -25.83 10.29 10.69
N LEU A 6 -26.44 11.40 11.07
CA LEU A 6 -27.84 11.74 10.78
C LEU A 6 -27.88 12.81 9.68
N ILE A 7 -28.69 12.59 8.65
CA ILE A 7 -28.87 13.54 7.54
C ILE A 7 -30.25 14.20 7.68
N VAL A 8 -30.31 15.53 7.58
CA VAL A 8 -31.54 16.33 7.62
C VAL A 8 -31.88 16.78 6.20
N ALA A 9 -33.02 16.33 5.66
CA ALA A 9 -33.54 16.79 4.37
C ALA A 9 -34.67 17.81 4.60
N ALA A 10 -34.48 19.05 4.12
CA ALA A 10 -35.49 20.10 4.18
C ALA A 10 -36.31 20.12 2.87
N ALA A 11 -37.60 19.78 2.94
CA ALA A 11 -38.53 19.96 1.83
C ALA A 11 -39.14 21.37 1.90
N GLY A 12 -38.77 22.24 0.96
CA GLY A 12 -39.32 23.60 0.87
C GLY A 12 -40.77 23.60 0.37
N ILE A 13 -41.64 24.40 1.01
CA ILE A 13 -43.05 24.56 0.61
C ILE A 13 -43.26 26.00 0.11
N GLY A 14 -43.85 26.12 -1.09
CA GLY A 14 -44.17 27.39 -1.73
C GLY A 14 -45.37 28.10 -1.09
N ILE A 15 -45.32 29.44 -1.05
CA ILE A 15 -46.37 30.29 -0.49
C ILE A 15 -47.44 30.56 -1.56
N LEU A 16 -48.70 30.19 -1.32
CA LEU A 16 -49.86 30.63 -2.10
C LEU A 16 -50.59 31.75 -1.34
N ALA A 17 -50.52 32.97 -1.87
CA ALA A 17 -51.22 34.13 -1.31
C ALA A 17 -52.65 34.24 -1.91
N GLY A 18 -53.67 33.90 -1.12
CA GLY A 18 -55.08 34.19 -1.42
C GLY A 18 -55.57 35.42 -0.66
N ALA A 19 -56.29 36.31 -1.34
CA ALA A 19 -56.90 37.50 -0.74
C ALA A 19 -58.08 37.10 0.16
N GLY A 20 -57.81 36.94 1.45
CA GLY A 20 -58.80 36.58 2.48
C GLY A 20 -58.09 35.91 3.64
N GLY A 21 -57.86 36.65 4.72
CA GLY A 21 -56.96 36.25 5.80
C GLY A 21 -57.28 34.90 6.44
N THR A 22 -56.36 33.96 6.28
CA THR A 22 -55.97 32.97 7.30
C THR A 22 -54.50 32.60 7.04
N TYR A 23 -53.62 32.84 8.00
CA TYR A 23 -52.26 32.31 7.95
C TYR A 23 -52.35 30.82 8.28
N LEU A 24 -52.17 29.95 7.30
CA LEU A 24 -51.87 28.54 7.59
C LEU A 24 -50.41 28.48 8.05
N VAL A 25 -50.21 28.48 9.37
CA VAL A 25 -48.94 28.05 9.95
C VAL A 25 -48.87 26.54 9.73
N MET A 26 -48.12 26.12 8.73
CA MET A 26 -47.77 24.72 8.58
C MET A 26 -46.73 24.40 9.67
N PRO A 27 -46.93 23.36 10.49
CA PRO A 27 -45.89 22.92 11.41
C PRO A 27 -44.67 22.49 10.57
N GLU A 28 -43.49 23.03 10.90
CA GLU A 28 -42.24 22.55 10.33
C GLU A 28 -42.16 21.03 10.59
N PRO A 29 -42.00 20.19 9.54
CA PRO A 29 -41.91 18.75 9.75
C PRO A 29 -40.68 18.48 10.61
N GLU A 30 -40.89 17.87 11.77
CA GLU A 30 -39.81 17.43 12.64
C GLU A 30 -38.82 16.59 11.81
N PRO A 31 -37.51 16.82 11.92
CA PRO A 31 -36.54 16.05 11.15
C PRO A 31 -36.71 14.58 11.51
N VAL A 32 -37.11 13.76 10.54
CA VAL A 32 -37.23 12.32 10.71
C VAL A 32 -35.83 11.74 10.82
N VAL A 33 -35.35 11.62 12.05
CA VAL A 33 -34.07 11.01 12.39
C VAL A 33 -34.21 9.50 12.22
N ARG A 34 -33.72 8.95 11.10
CA ARG A 34 -33.65 7.50 10.87
C ARG A 34 -32.24 7.06 10.50
N ALA A 35 -31.97 5.77 10.72
CA ALA A 35 -30.75 5.17 10.21
C ALA A 35 -30.76 5.18 8.67
N PRO A 36 -29.61 5.48 8.03
CA PRO A 36 -29.48 5.40 6.58
C PRO A 36 -29.61 3.94 6.12
N THR A 37 -30.25 3.74 4.97
CA THR A 37 -30.36 2.44 4.31
C THR A 37 -29.06 2.09 3.58
N ASP A 38 -28.84 0.80 3.30
CA ASP A 38 -27.67 0.34 2.54
C ASP A 38 -27.55 1.04 1.16
N ALA A 39 -28.69 1.33 0.53
CA ALA A 39 -28.73 2.05 -0.74
C ALA A 39 -28.29 3.52 -0.60
N GLU A 40 -28.64 4.18 0.50
CA GLU A 40 -28.21 5.56 0.80
C GLU A 40 -26.70 5.59 1.11
N ILE A 41 -26.21 4.62 1.86
CA ILE A 41 -24.77 4.46 2.12
C ILE A 41 -24.01 4.22 0.81
N ALA A 42 -24.51 3.33 -0.05
CA ALA A 42 -23.90 3.06 -1.35
C ALA A 42 -23.90 4.29 -2.27
N ALA A 43 -24.98 5.06 -2.29
CA ALA A 43 -25.07 6.30 -3.06
C ALA A 43 -24.09 7.37 -2.54
N LEU A 44 -23.91 7.47 -1.22
CA LEU A 44 -22.92 8.37 -0.59
C LEU A 44 -21.49 7.98 -0.93
N ILE A 45 -21.15 6.70 -0.88
CA ILE A 45 -19.83 6.18 -1.29
C ILE A 45 -19.60 6.41 -2.79
N ALA A 46 -20.62 6.18 -3.63
CA ALA A 46 -20.53 6.42 -5.07
C ALA A 46 -20.37 7.90 -5.41
N ALA A 47 -21.05 8.79 -4.67
CA ALA A 47 -20.94 10.24 -4.83
C ALA A 47 -19.62 10.79 -4.27
N ASN A 48 -19.02 10.12 -3.29
CA ASN A 48 -17.74 10.50 -2.71
C ASN A 48 -16.84 9.28 -2.44
N PRO A 49 -16.05 8.85 -3.43
CA PRO A 49 -15.13 7.72 -3.30
C PRO A 49 -14.06 7.92 -2.22
N SER A 50 -13.76 9.17 -1.83
CA SER A 50 -12.79 9.47 -0.76
C SER A 50 -13.27 9.07 0.64
N LEU A 51 -14.55 8.70 0.79
CA LEU A 51 -15.08 8.11 2.02
C LEU A 51 -14.59 6.67 2.24
N ILE A 52 -14.04 6.04 1.21
CA ILE A 52 -13.38 4.75 1.33
C ILE A 52 -11.98 5.02 1.90
N PRO A 53 -11.65 4.54 3.11
CA PRO A 53 -10.30 4.67 3.63
C PRO A 53 -9.32 3.99 2.68
N GLU A 54 -8.26 4.69 2.30
CA GLU A 54 -7.22 4.13 1.45
C GLU A 54 -6.56 2.97 2.20
N PRO A 55 -6.44 1.78 1.57
CA PRO A 55 -5.68 0.69 2.17
C PRO A 55 -4.27 1.21 2.50
N PRO A 56 -3.72 0.91 3.69
CA PRO A 56 -2.33 1.24 3.96
C PRO A 56 -1.47 0.60 2.87
N ALA A 57 -0.49 1.35 2.35
CA ALA A 57 0.46 0.82 1.39
C ALA A 57 1.06 -0.48 1.98
N PRO A 58 1.14 -1.57 1.20
CA PRO A 58 1.71 -2.81 1.70
C PRO A 58 3.12 -2.51 2.22
N VAL A 59 3.41 -2.94 3.46
CA VAL A 59 4.74 -2.77 4.04
C VAL A 59 5.69 -3.55 3.15
N LEU A 60 6.59 -2.83 2.50
CA LEU A 60 7.60 -3.43 1.63
C LEU A 60 8.54 -4.26 2.50
N GLU A 61 8.44 -5.58 2.38
CA GLU A 61 9.32 -6.49 3.11
C GLU A 61 10.73 -6.43 2.51
N ILE A 62 11.72 -6.10 3.34
CA ILE A 62 13.13 -5.98 2.95
C ILE A 62 13.90 -7.13 3.63
N PRO A 63 14.80 -7.84 2.93
CA PRO A 63 15.63 -8.85 3.57
C PRO A 63 16.58 -8.21 4.58
N THR A 64 16.90 -8.94 5.64
CA THR A 64 18.05 -8.62 6.48
C THR A 64 19.35 -8.77 5.67
N GLU A 65 20.45 -8.15 6.11
CA GLU A 65 21.75 -8.27 5.43
C GLU A 65 22.22 -9.73 5.34
N GLU A 66 21.95 -10.53 6.37
CA GLU A 66 22.29 -11.95 6.41
C GLU A 66 21.49 -12.75 5.37
N GLU A 67 20.17 -12.51 5.28
CA GLU A 67 19.31 -13.12 4.26
C GLU A 67 19.70 -12.69 2.84
N ALA A 68 20.00 -11.41 2.64
CA ALA A 68 20.45 -10.87 1.37
C ALA A 68 21.80 -11.47 0.95
N LEU A 69 22.74 -11.60 1.88
CA LEU A 69 24.04 -12.22 1.63
C LEU A 69 23.89 -13.71 1.29
N ALA A 70 23.07 -14.44 2.04
CA ALA A 70 22.79 -15.85 1.78
C ALA A 70 22.14 -16.04 0.39
N ALA A 71 21.12 -15.24 0.08
CA ALA A 71 20.46 -15.24 -1.22
C ALA A 71 21.43 -14.89 -2.36
N TYR A 72 22.28 -13.89 -2.17
CA TYR A 72 23.30 -13.48 -3.13
C TYR A 72 24.32 -14.59 -3.37
N ARG A 73 24.87 -15.20 -2.31
CA ARG A 73 25.84 -16.30 -2.42
C ARG A 73 25.25 -17.51 -3.12
N LYS A 74 24.01 -17.89 -2.78
CA LYS A 74 23.29 -18.98 -3.44
C LYS A 74 23.07 -18.70 -4.92
N ALA A 75 22.78 -17.46 -5.27
CA ALA A 75 22.63 -17.05 -6.65
C ALA A 75 24.01 -17.05 -7.37
N TYR A 76 25.03 -16.46 -6.76
CA TYR A 76 26.40 -16.43 -7.27
C TYR A 76 26.95 -17.83 -7.55
N ALA A 77 26.74 -18.78 -6.63
CA ALA A 77 27.16 -20.18 -6.77
C ALA A 77 26.45 -20.91 -7.91
N ARG A 78 25.23 -20.49 -8.28
CA ARG A 78 24.49 -21.06 -9.42
C ARG A 78 24.97 -20.53 -10.77
N ASN A 79 25.78 -19.48 -10.83
CA ASN A 79 26.27 -18.93 -12.08
C ASN A 79 27.42 -19.79 -12.62
N PRO A 80 27.24 -20.53 -13.74
CA PRO A 80 28.24 -21.46 -14.26
C PRO A 80 29.53 -20.78 -14.75
N LEU A 81 29.52 -19.45 -14.94
CA LEU A 81 30.71 -18.67 -15.30
C LEU A 81 31.54 -18.27 -14.07
N ARG A 82 31.01 -18.43 -12.85
CA ARG A 82 31.63 -17.97 -11.59
C ARG A 82 31.76 -19.06 -10.52
N THR A 83 31.15 -20.24 -10.74
CA THR A 83 31.26 -21.41 -9.87
C THR A 83 32.71 -21.70 -9.46
N GLY A 84 32.94 -21.85 -8.15
CA GLY A 84 34.26 -22.20 -7.59
C GLY A 84 35.24 -21.04 -7.38
N ARG A 85 34.82 -19.77 -7.55
CA ARG A 85 35.67 -18.60 -7.26
C ARG A 85 35.17 -17.81 -6.05
N GLY A 86 35.64 -18.18 -4.86
CA GLY A 86 35.62 -17.29 -3.67
C GLY A 86 34.25 -16.85 -3.17
N GLU A 87 33.18 -17.62 -3.40
CA GLU A 87 31.82 -17.28 -2.96
C GLU A 87 31.71 -17.08 -1.44
N ALA A 88 32.52 -17.83 -0.67
CA ALA A 88 32.57 -17.78 0.78
C ALA A 88 33.14 -16.44 1.29
N ASP A 89 34.03 -15.82 0.51
CA ASP A 89 34.70 -14.57 0.86
C ASP A 89 33.90 -13.33 0.43
N VAL A 90 32.78 -13.54 -0.28
CA VAL A 90 31.89 -12.46 -0.69
C VAL A 90 31.18 -11.91 0.55
N THR A 91 31.18 -10.59 0.71
CA THR A 91 30.34 -9.88 1.69
C THR A 91 29.42 -8.91 0.97
N LEU A 92 28.28 -8.64 1.57
CA LEU A 92 27.24 -7.76 1.04
C LEU A 92 26.72 -6.92 2.21
N ALA A 93 26.65 -5.60 1.99
CA ALA A 93 25.95 -4.68 2.89
C ALA A 93 24.82 -4.01 2.13
N LEU A 94 23.67 -3.84 2.77
CA LEU A 94 22.48 -3.25 2.14
C LEU A 94 22.45 -1.74 2.36
N GLY A 95 22.11 -1.02 1.30
CA GLY A 95 21.77 0.39 1.31
C GLY A 95 20.27 0.59 1.19
N GLU A 96 19.87 1.59 0.42
CA GLU A 96 18.46 1.91 0.17
C GLU A 96 17.78 0.81 -0.66
N CYS A 97 16.55 0.48 -0.30
CA CYS A 97 15.71 -0.50 -0.96
C CYS A 97 14.37 0.13 -1.35
N ASP A 98 13.89 -0.21 -2.54
CA ASP A 98 12.59 0.20 -3.04
C ASP A 98 11.87 -0.97 -3.74
N GLU A 99 10.61 -0.79 -4.08
CA GLU A 99 9.83 -1.77 -4.84
C GLU A 99 10.53 -2.08 -6.17
N ASN A 100 10.62 -3.37 -6.50
CA ASN A 100 11.27 -3.78 -7.72
C ASN A 100 10.41 -3.45 -8.95
N ALA A 101 10.80 -2.43 -9.70
CA ALA A 101 10.11 -2.04 -10.94
C ALA A 101 10.12 -3.14 -12.04
N SER A 102 11.04 -4.11 -11.97
CA SER A 102 11.22 -5.13 -13.02
C SER A 102 10.71 -6.53 -12.63
N GLY A 103 10.05 -6.68 -11.50
CA GLY A 103 9.57 -7.99 -11.06
C GLY A 103 9.11 -8.00 -9.60
N PRO A 104 8.85 -9.18 -9.02
CA PRO A 104 8.44 -9.26 -7.62
C PRO A 104 9.56 -8.84 -6.67
N GLY A 105 9.16 -8.38 -5.48
CA GLY A 105 10.04 -8.10 -4.34
C GLY A 105 10.61 -6.68 -4.35
N VAL A 106 11.84 -6.55 -3.86
CA VAL A 106 12.55 -5.28 -3.65
C VAL A 106 13.80 -5.21 -4.50
N SER A 107 14.20 -4.00 -4.89
CA SER A 107 15.51 -3.71 -5.46
C SER A 107 16.28 -2.87 -4.45
N CYS A 108 17.42 -3.39 -4.00
CA CYS A 108 18.28 -2.71 -3.03
C CYS A 108 19.60 -2.32 -3.65
N VAL A 109 20.12 -1.14 -3.30
CA VAL A 109 21.53 -0.83 -3.46
C VAL A 109 22.31 -1.74 -2.50
N ALA A 110 23.31 -2.45 -3.02
CA ALA A 110 24.14 -3.35 -2.23
C ALA A 110 25.62 -3.09 -2.50
N ALA A 111 26.39 -2.90 -1.45
CA ALA A 111 27.85 -2.78 -1.51
C ALA A 111 28.47 -4.17 -1.43
N ILE A 112 28.98 -4.67 -2.56
CA ILE A 112 29.48 -6.04 -2.67
C ILE A 112 31.00 -6.05 -2.67
N LYS A 113 31.61 -6.80 -1.74
CA LYS A 113 33.04 -7.13 -1.79
C LYS A 113 33.21 -8.58 -2.17
N ARG A 114 34.08 -8.86 -3.14
CA ARG A 114 34.35 -10.25 -3.58
C ARG A 114 35.32 -11.00 -2.68
N ASN A 115 36.15 -10.26 -1.95
CA ASN A 115 37.05 -10.74 -0.93
C ASN A 115 37.30 -9.60 0.07
N PRO A 116 37.88 -9.86 1.24
CA PRO A 116 38.05 -8.85 2.29
C PRO A 116 38.86 -7.61 1.86
N ASN A 117 39.76 -7.77 0.88
CA ASN A 117 40.66 -6.72 0.40
C ASN A 117 40.12 -5.99 -0.86
N ALA A 118 39.00 -6.43 -1.40
CA ALA A 118 38.41 -5.81 -2.59
C ALA A 118 37.72 -4.50 -2.24
N ALA A 119 37.82 -3.53 -3.15
CA ALA A 119 36.98 -2.34 -3.10
C ALA A 119 35.50 -2.76 -3.19
N PRO A 120 34.60 -2.16 -2.39
CA PRO A 120 33.17 -2.41 -2.49
C PRO A 120 32.68 -1.94 -3.87
N LEU A 121 31.79 -2.73 -4.46
CA LEU A 121 31.10 -2.43 -5.71
C LEU A 121 29.63 -2.24 -5.40
N ASP A 122 29.16 -1.01 -5.53
CA ASP A 122 27.75 -0.70 -5.35
C ASP A 122 26.95 -1.15 -6.57
N ARG A 123 25.95 -1.98 -6.33
CA ARG A 123 25.11 -2.58 -7.36
C ARG A 123 23.66 -2.62 -6.89
N ILE A 124 22.74 -2.36 -7.79
CA ILE A 124 21.32 -2.62 -7.53
C ILE A 124 21.10 -4.13 -7.69
N ILE A 125 20.63 -4.76 -6.62
CA ILE A 125 20.33 -6.19 -6.56
C ILE A 125 18.85 -6.37 -6.25
N GLY A 126 18.17 -7.17 -7.07
CA GLY A 126 16.78 -7.56 -6.83
C GLY A 126 16.71 -8.71 -5.83
N PHE A 127 15.84 -8.61 -4.83
CA PHE A 127 15.51 -9.66 -3.86
C PHE A 127 14.02 -9.95 -3.87
N ALA A 128 13.65 -11.22 -3.94
CA ALA A 128 12.26 -11.66 -3.88
C ALA A 128 12.14 -12.90 -3.00
N LYS A 129 10.95 -13.15 -2.43
CA LYS A 129 10.65 -14.43 -1.81
C LYS A 129 10.28 -15.46 -2.88
N SER A 130 10.91 -16.63 -2.82
CA SER A 130 10.55 -17.79 -3.62
C SER A 130 9.24 -18.43 -3.11
N ALA A 131 8.75 -19.45 -3.81
CA ALA A 131 7.54 -20.17 -3.41
C ALA A 131 7.62 -20.81 -2.01
N SER A 132 8.82 -21.09 -1.50
CA SER A 132 9.04 -21.60 -0.14
C SER A 132 9.14 -20.48 0.92
N GLY A 133 9.05 -19.21 0.51
CA GLY A 133 9.28 -18.05 1.38
C GLY A 133 10.75 -17.66 1.56
N GLU A 134 11.70 -18.42 1.00
CA GLU A 134 13.13 -18.10 1.07
C GLU A 134 13.47 -16.92 0.15
N TRP A 135 14.30 -16.00 0.62
CA TRP A 135 14.86 -14.91 -0.19
C TRP A 135 15.75 -15.42 -1.33
N VAL A 136 15.55 -14.88 -2.53
CA VAL A 136 16.35 -15.15 -3.70
C VAL A 136 16.81 -13.86 -4.36
N ALA A 137 18.08 -13.80 -4.75
CA ALA A 137 18.60 -12.71 -5.57
C ALA A 137 18.24 -12.97 -7.05
N THR A 138 17.55 -12.02 -7.69
CA THR A 138 16.96 -12.17 -9.03
C THR A 138 17.71 -11.40 -10.11
N ASN A 139 18.48 -10.36 -9.75
CA ASN A 139 19.28 -9.55 -10.67
C ASN A 139 20.64 -9.21 -10.02
N TYR A 140 21.71 -9.99 -10.26
CA TYR A 140 22.98 -9.96 -9.49
C TYR A 140 24.27 -10.20 -10.31
#